data_AF-A0A2M7PZD0-F1
#
_entry.id   AF-A0A2M7PZD0-F1
#
_cell.length_a   1.000
_cell.length_b   1.000
_cell.length_c   1.000
_cell.angle_alpha   90.00
_cell.angle_beta   90.00
_cell.angle_gamma   90.00
#
_symmetry.space_group_name_H-M   'P 1'
#
loop_
_entity.id
_entity.type
_entity.pdbx_description
1 polymer ?
#
loop_
_entity_poly.entity_id
_entity_poly.type
_entity_poly.pdbx_seq_one_letter_code
_entity_poly.pdbx_strand_id
1 'polypeptide(L)'
;MMLYSLPTLISLTLVVAMESWWLKQSLPHPFYAIASRHVWLPFLASICFTRGIIIAMPNPLAGGVHSALSRLIVHVILCIAGFLLYALMLQHQSPAGLPPLHHWWAKVLMYFNLCMIGLHLLPLPQLLVGELIAVYLNQRAPHSTLNLTFHWLKQSTYGPWVITFIAATSLLDRGLGQLVFPVYEKLATLAAQL
;
A
#
# COMPACT_ATOMS: atom_id res chain seq x y z
N MET A 1 9.66 -8.31 13.51
CA MET A 1 9.33 -8.31 12.07
C MET A 1 8.06 -9.09 11.73
N MET A 2 7.86 -10.33 12.22
CA MET A 2 6.67 -11.15 11.90
C MET A 2 5.32 -10.46 12.15
N LEU A 3 5.27 -9.54 13.12
CA LEU A 3 4.04 -8.83 13.44
C LEU A 3 3.52 -8.06 12.19
N TYR A 4 4.38 -7.32 11.48
CA TYR A 4 3.97 -6.49 10.33
C TYR A 4 3.69 -7.29 9.05
N SER A 5 4.32 -8.45 8.89
CA SER A 5 4.30 -9.18 7.62
C SER A 5 2.95 -9.80 7.30
N LEU A 6 2.24 -10.36 8.28
CA LEU A 6 0.99 -11.09 7.99
C LEU A 6 -0.13 -10.18 7.45
N PRO A 7 -0.50 -9.05 8.10
CA PRO A 7 -1.52 -8.16 7.55
C PRO A 7 -1.14 -7.58 6.19
N THR A 8 0.16 -7.31 5.99
CA THR A 8 0.70 -6.82 4.72
C THR A 8 0.54 -7.86 3.60
N LEU A 9 0.92 -9.11 3.87
CA LEU A 9 0.78 -10.24 2.93
C LEU A 9 -0.69 -10.47 2.55
N ILE A 10 -1.59 -10.46 3.53
CA ILE A 10 -3.03 -10.57 3.32
C ILE A 10 -3.52 -9.43 2.43
N SER A 11 -3.17 -8.18 2.78
CA SER A 11 -3.58 -7.01 2.00
C SER A 11 -3.12 -7.10 0.54
N LEU A 12 -1.83 -7.33 0.30
CA LEU A 12 -1.27 -7.38 -1.06
C LEU A 12 -1.88 -8.52 -1.89
N THR A 13 -2.07 -9.69 -1.27
CA THR A 13 -2.65 -10.86 -1.95
C THR A 13 -4.12 -10.63 -2.30
N LEU A 14 -4.92 -10.10 -1.37
CA LEU A 14 -6.34 -9.81 -1.61
C LEU A 14 -6.54 -8.72 -2.65
N VAL A 15 -5.70 -7.68 -2.63
CA VAL A 15 -5.73 -6.59 -3.63
C VAL A 15 -5.58 -7.14 -5.04
N VAL A 16 -4.59 -8.01 -5.26
CA VAL A 16 -4.33 -8.61 -6.58
C VAL A 16 -5.37 -9.67 -6.95
N ALA A 17 -5.90 -10.44 -6.00
CA ALA A 17 -6.98 -11.39 -6.25
C ALA A 17 -8.31 -10.68 -6.62
N MET A 18 -8.62 -9.57 -5.96
CA MET A 18 -9.77 -8.74 -6.33
C MET A 18 -9.56 -8.06 -7.68
N GLU A 19 -8.33 -7.60 -7.97
CA GLU A 19 -7.97 -7.09 -9.29
C GLU A 19 -8.16 -8.17 -10.37
N SER A 20 -7.72 -9.41 -10.14
CA SER A 20 -7.86 -10.52 -11.09
C SER A 20 -9.33 -10.81 -11.39
N TRP A 21 -10.16 -10.82 -10.36
CA TRP A 21 -11.60 -11.00 -10.49
C TRP A 21 -12.25 -9.87 -11.29
N TRP A 22 -11.91 -8.61 -10.97
CA TRP A 22 -12.50 -7.44 -11.64
C TRP A 22 -12.08 -7.34 -13.11
N LEU A 23 -10.78 -7.54 -13.39
CA LEU A 23 -10.22 -7.43 -14.74
C LEU A 23 -10.39 -8.71 -15.56
N LYS A 24 -10.94 -9.79 -14.97
CA LYS A 24 -11.07 -11.12 -15.58
C LYS A 24 -9.74 -11.65 -16.14
N GLN A 25 -8.64 -11.33 -15.45
CA GLN A 25 -7.31 -11.80 -15.80
C GLN A 25 -6.94 -12.98 -14.90
N SER A 26 -6.32 -14.01 -15.46
CA SER A 26 -5.83 -15.15 -14.67
C SER A 26 -4.60 -14.74 -13.86
N LEU A 27 -4.55 -15.17 -12.61
CA LEU A 27 -3.35 -15.06 -11.79
C LEU A 27 -2.30 -16.04 -12.33
N PRO A 28 -1.06 -15.60 -12.61
CA PRO A 28 0.00 -16.52 -13.05
C PRO A 28 0.29 -17.61 -12.00
N HIS A 29 0.23 -17.26 -10.72
CA HIS A 29 0.33 -18.18 -9.58
C HIS A 29 -0.23 -17.52 -8.30
N PRO A 30 -0.54 -18.30 -7.23
CA PRO A 30 -1.19 -17.77 -6.02
C PRO A 30 -0.40 -16.67 -5.30
N PHE A 31 0.93 -16.74 -5.35
CA PHE A 31 1.83 -15.78 -4.71
C PHE A 31 2.25 -14.61 -5.62
N TYR A 32 1.58 -14.39 -6.75
CA TYR A 32 2.01 -13.39 -7.74
C TYR A 32 2.16 -11.99 -7.14
N ALA A 33 1.21 -11.60 -6.29
CA ALA A 33 1.20 -10.31 -5.60
C ALA A 33 2.48 -10.02 -4.80
N ILE A 34 3.12 -11.07 -4.27
CA ILE A 34 4.24 -10.97 -3.33
C ILE A 34 5.54 -11.58 -3.87
N ALA A 35 5.54 -12.20 -5.06
CA ALA A 35 6.75 -12.83 -5.58
C ALA A 35 7.80 -11.83 -6.10
N SER A 36 7.40 -10.57 -6.31
CA SER A 36 8.27 -9.56 -6.90
C SER A 36 9.12 -8.85 -5.84
N ARG A 37 10.43 -8.72 -6.11
CA ARG A 37 11.33 -7.88 -5.30
C ARG A 37 10.89 -6.41 -5.21
N HIS A 38 10.11 -5.95 -6.17
CA HIS A 38 9.57 -4.58 -6.22
C HIS A 38 8.67 -4.29 -5.01
N VAL A 39 7.98 -5.32 -4.53
CA VAL A 39 7.07 -5.27 -3.38
C VAL A 39 7.87 -5.21 -2.08
N TRP A 40 8.86 -6.10 -1.96
CA TRP A 40 9.59 -6.32 -0.70
C TRP A 40 10.65 -5.27 -0.39
N LEU A 41 11.40 -4.78 -1.39
CA LEU A 41 12.51 -3.87 -1.10
C LEU A 41 12.06 -2.58 -0.39
N PRO A 42 11.03 -1.84 -0.87
CA PRO A 42 10.54 -0.65 -0.18
C PRO A 42 9.94 -0.96 1.20
N PHE A 43 9.28 -2.11 1.33
CA PHE A 43 8.69 -2.57 2.59
C PHE A 43 9.75 -2.85 3.65
N LEU A 44 10.76 -3.65 3.29
CA LEU A 44 11.88 -3.96 4.16
C LEU A 44 12.67 -2.71 4.51
N ALA A 45 12.89 -1.79 3.57
CA ALA A 45 13.52 -0.51 3.85
C ALA A 45 12.71 0.31 4.87
N SER A 46 11.39 0.44 4.68
CA SER A 46 10.52 1.17 5.62
C SER A 46 10.66 0.62 7.05
N ILE A 47 10.70 -0.71 7.20
CA ILE A 47 10.84 -1.37 8.51
C ILE A 47 12.26 -1.23 9.08
N CYS A 48 13.29 -1.52 8.30
CA CYS A 48 14.68 -1.49 8.75
C CYS A 48 15.11 -0.09 9.19
N PHE A 49 14.62 0.94 8.50
CA PHE A 49 14.88 2.32 8.84
C PHE A 49 13.85 2.91 9.80
N THR A 50 12.97 2.09 10.41
CA THR A 50 11.97 2.51 11.40
C THR A 50 11.11 3.70 10.96
N ARG A 51 10.73 3.74 9.69
CA ARG A 51 9.87 4.79 9.15
C ARG A 51 8.45 4.64 9.67
N GLY A 52 7.76 5.77 9.82
CA GLY A 52 6.35 5.78 10.21
C GLY A 52 5.49 5.23 9.09
N ILE A 53 5.65 5.78 7.89
CA ILE A 53 4.93 5.35 6.69
C ILE A 53 5.55 4.05 6.16
N ILE A 54 4.74 2.98 6.22
CA ILE A 54 5.11 1.67 5.69
C ILE A 54 4.56 1.56 4.27
N ILE A 55 5.43 1.30 3.30
CA ILE A 55 5.04 1.17 1.90
C ILE A 55 5.43 -0.18 1.32
N ALA A 56 4.62 -0.69 0.39
CA ALA A 56 4.98 -1.80 -0.48
C ALA A 56 4.49 -1.46 -1.88
N MET A 57 5.32 -1.58 -2.92
CA MET A 57 4.83 -1.33 -4.28
C MET A 57 3.93 -2.48 -4.73
N PRO A 58 2.83 -2.21 -5.45
CA PRO A 58 2.01 -3.26 -6.01
C PRO A 58 2.79 -4.06 -7.07
N ASN A 59 2.44 -5.33 -7.24
CA ASN A 59 2.80 -6.12 -8.42
C ASN A 59 1.52 -6.37 -9.23
N PRO A 60 1.06 -5.38 -10.02
CA PRO A 60 -0.28 -5.40 -10.60
C PRO A 60 -0.36 -6.37 -11.79
N LEU A 61 -1.56 -6.91 -12.06
CA LEU A 61 -1.79 -7.78 -13.21
C LEU A 61 -1.84 -6.99 -14.52
N ALA A 62 -2.33 -5.75 -14.46
CA ALA A 62 -2.40 -4.84 -15.59
C ALA A 62 -1.87 -3.45 -15.19
N GLY A 63 -1.47 -2.67 -16.20
CA GLY A 63 -1.29 -1.23 -16.04
C GLY A 63 -2.60 -0.46 -16.20
N GLY A 64 -2.54 0.86 -16.02
CA GLY A 64 -3.64 1.76 -16.33
C GLY A 64 -4.51 2.17 -15.14
N VAL A 65 -5.35 3.17 -15.38
CA VAL A 65 -6.16 3.84 -14.36
C VAL A 65 -7.19 2.91 -13.73
N HIS A 66 -7.87 2.07 -14.53
CA HIS A 66 -8.87 1.13 -14.00
C HIS A 66 -8.28 0.13 -13.01
N SER A 67 -7.11 -0.42 -13.35
CA SER A 67 -6.35 -1.33 -12.50
C SER A 67 -5.86 -0.63 -11.23
N ALA A 68 -5.35 0.60 -11.33
CA ALA A 68 -4.96 1.38 -10.15
C ALA A 68 -6.15 1.76 -9.25
N LEU A 69 -7.30 2.06 -9.85
CA LEU A 69 -8.53 2.40 -9.13
C LEU A 69 -9.09 1.19 -8.37
N SER A 70 -9.11 0.01 -8.98
CA SER A 70 -9.57 -1.21 -8.30
C SER A 70 -8.73 -1.50 -7.07
N ARG A 71 -7.40 -1.37 -7.16
CA ARG A 71 -6.51 -1.52 -6.00
C ARG A 71 -6.78 -0.50 -4.90
N LEU A 72 -6.99 0.77 -5.26
CA LEU A 72 -7.34 1.80 -4.28
C LEU A 72 -8.64 1.44 -3.55
N ILE A 73 -9.68 1.03 -4.28
CA ILE A 73 -10.96 0.62 -3.70
C ILE A 73 -10.76 -0.54 -2.72
N VAL A 74 -9.97 -1.55 -3.09
CA VAL A 74 -9.71 -2.69 -2.21
C VAL A 74 -8.92 -2.28 -0.96
N HIS A 75 -7.94 -1.38 -1.08
CA HIS A 75 -7.25 -0.82 0.09
C HIS A 75 -8.21 -0.05 1.02
N VAL A 76 -9.16 0.73 0.47
CA VAL A 76 -10.21 1.40 1.26
C VAL A 76 -11.06 0.37 2.02
N ILE A 77 -11.51 -0.69 1.34
CA ILE A 77 -12.31 -1.76 1.95
C ILE A 77 -11.52 -2.45 3.06
N LEU A 78 -10.26 -2.81 2.81
CA LEU A 78 -9.39 -3.47 3.81
C LEU A 78 -9.05 -2.55 4.99
N CYS A 79 -8.94 -1.23 4.77
CA CYS A 79 -8.77 -0.26 5.84
C CYS A 79 -10.00 -0.22 6.75
N ILE A 80 -11.21 -0.19 6.18
CA ILE A 80 -12.47 -0.23 6.93
C ILE A 80 -12.61 -1.56 7.68
N ALA A 81 -12.31 -2.68 7.03
CA ALA A 81 -12.32 -3.99 7.68
C ALA A 81 -11.32 -4.06 8.84
N GLY A 82 -10.10 -3.53 8.66
CA GLY A 82 -9.11 -3.42 9.73
C GLY A 82 -9.59 -2.56 10.90
N PHE A 83 -10.27 -1.44 10.62
CA PHE A 83 -10.88 -0.59 11.63
C PHE A 83 -11.95 -1.32 12.44
N LEU A 84 -12.89 -1.99 11.77
CA LEU A 84 -13.97 -2.76 12.42
C LEU A 84 -13.41 -3.92 13.25
N LEU A 85 -12.43 -4.65 12.71
CA LEU A 85 -11.72 -5.69 13.45
C LEU A 85 -11.01 -5.11 14.67
N TYR A 86 -10.36 -3.95 14.54
CA TYR A 86 -9.66 -3.33 15.66
C TYR A 86 -10.63 -2.94 16.78
N ALA A 87 -11.76 -2.30 16.45
CA ALA A 87 -12.80 -1.97 17.42
C ALA A 87 -13.36 -3.23 18.11
N LEU A 88 -13.69 -4.27 17.34
CA LEU A 88 -14.17 -5.54 17.89
C LEU A 88 -13.15 -6.20 18.82
N MET A 89 -11.87 -6.19 18.43
CA MET A 89 -10.81 -6.79 19.23
C MET A 89 -10.60 -6.02 20.54
N LEU A 90 -10.75 -4.69 20.57
CA LEU A 90 -10.64 -3.89 21.80
C LEU A 90 -11.67 -4.27 22.87
N GLN A 91 -12.82 -4.83 22.48
CA GLN A 91 -13.85 -5.29 23.41
C GLN A 91 -13.52 -6.63 24.07
N HIS A 92 -12.52 -7.36 23.57
CA HIS A 92 -12.13 -8.66 24.09
C HIS A 92 -10.85 -8.53 24.92
N GLN A 93 -10.85 -9.10 26.14
CA GLN A 93 -9.61 -9.19 26.92
C GLN A 93 -8.69 -10.22 26.28
N SER A 94 -7.42 -9.84 26.11
CA SER A 94 -6.39 -10.80 25.70
C SER A 94 -6.26 -11.91 26.74
N PRO A 95 -6.15 -13.18 26.34
CA PRO A 95 -5.87 -14.28 27.26
C PRO A 95 -4.65 -13.96 28.13
N ALA A 96 -4.77 -14.18 29.44
CA ALA A 96 -3.72 -13.87 30.40
C ALA A 96 -2.37 -14.50 29.98
N GLY A 97 -1.32 -13.67 29.90
CA GLY A 97 0.03 -14.12 29.59
C GLY A 97 0.41 -14.19 28.10
N LEU A 98 -0.53 -13.94 27.17
CA LEU A 98 -0.22 -13.83 25.74
C LEU A 98 -0.23 -12.36 25.28
N PRO A 99 0.71 -11.95 24.39
CA PRO A 99 0.63 -10.63 23.80
C PRO A 99 -0.66 -10.51 22.98
N PRO A 100 -1.32 -9.33 22.94
CA PRO A 100 -2.57 -9.11 22.20
C PRO A 100 -2.32 -9.01 20.69
N LEU A 101 -1.81 -10.09 20.09
CA LEU A 101 -1.41 -10.17 18.68
C LEU A 101 -2.56 -9.83 17.74
N HIS A 102 -3.78 -10.23 18.11
CA HIS A 102 -5.00 -9.96 17.35
C HIS A 102 -5.34 -8.46 17.31
N HIS A 103 -5.15 -7.71 18.42
CA HIS A 103 -5.34 -6.26 18.44
C HIS A 103 -4.32 -5.60 17.51
N TRP A 104 -3.09 -6.08 17.58
CA TRP A 104 -1.98 -5.52 16.85
C TRP A 104 -2.11 -5.77 15.34
N TRP A 105 -2.51 -6.97 14.92
CA TRP A 105 -2.72 -7.29 13.52
C TRP A 105 -3.89 -6.52 12.90
N ALA A 106 -5.01 -6.35 13.60
CA ALA A 106 -6.11 -5.53 13.12
C ALA A 106 -5.69 -4.06 12.94
N LYS A 107 -4.98 -3.52 13.94
CA LYS A 107 -4.41 -2.17 13.90
C LYS A 107 -3.43 -1.99 12.75
N VAL A 108 -2.54 -2.96 12.51
CA VAL A 108 -1.59 -2.92 11.40
C VAL A 108 -2.27 -3.10 10.06
N LEU A 109 -3.30 -3.94 9.95
CA LEU A 109 -4.10 -4.05 8.72
C LEU A 109 -4.73 -2.70 8.36
N MET A 110 -5.38 -2.05 9.32
CA MET A 110 -5.95 -0.71 9.15
C MET A 110 -4.86 0.30 8.73
N TYR A 111 -3.78 0.38 9.50
CA TYR A 111 -2.71 1.35 9.29
C TYR A 111 -1.98 1.17 7.94
N PHE A 112 -1.61 -0.06 7.60
CA PHE A 112 -0.94 -0.38 6.36
C PHE A 112 -1.80 0.00 5.15
N ASN A 113 -3.08 -0.39 5.15
CA ASN A 113 -3.97 -0.04 4.04
C ASN A 113 -4.21 1.48 3.96
N LEU A 114 -4.24 2.19 5.08
CA LEU A 114 -4.29 3.65 5.07
C LEU A 114 -3.02 4.28 4.45
N CYS A 115 -1.84 3.74 4.75
CA CYS A 115 -0.59 4.15 4.09
C CYS A 115 -0.66 3.90 2.58
N MET A 116 -1.18 2.74 2.16
CA MET A 116 -1.34 2.40 0.74
C MET A 116 -2.33 3.32 0.02
N ILE A 117 -3.46 3.68 0.67
CA ILE A 117 -4.40 4.70 0.16
C ILE A 117 -3.68 6.03 -0.04
N GLY A 118 -2.89 6.46 0.95
CA GLY A 118 -2.07 7.66 0.84
C GLY A 118 -1.08 7.57 -0.32
N LEU A 119 -0.45 6.41 -0.51
CA LEU A 119 0.51 6.17 -1.60
C LEU A 119 -0.14 6.35 -2.97
N HIS A 120 -1.41 5.98 -3.15
CA HIS A 120 -2.15 6.19 -4.41
C HIS A 120 -2.26 7.66 -4.82
N LEU A 121 -2.04 8.61 -3.90
CA LEU A 121 -2.01 10.05 -4.16
C LEU A 121 -0.66 10.53 -4.73
N LEU A 122 0.39 9.71 -4.64
CA LEU A 122 1.70 10.06 -5.15
C LEU A 122 1.78 9.86 -6.67
N PRO A 123 2.58 10.69 -7.38
CA PRO A 123 2.78 10.58 -8.83
C PRO A 123 3.78 9.44 -9.18
N LEU A 124 3.56 8.25 -8.65
CA LEU A 124 4.39 7.07 -8.87
C LEU A 124 3.74 6.10 -9.87
N PRO A 125 4.51 5.39 -10.71
CA PRO A 125 3.97 4.42 -11.66
C PRO A 125 3.17 3.34 -10.93
N GLN A 126 2.14 2.81 -11.59
CA GLN A 126 1.24 1.78 -11.07
C GLN A 126 0.34 2.23 -9.90
N LEU A 127 0.44 3.49 -9.46
CA LEU A 127 -0.47 4.10 -8.50
C LEU A 127 -1.47 5.02 -9.22
N LEU A 128 -2.56 5.39 -8.54
CA LEU A 128 -3.70 6.04 -9.21
C LEU A 128 -3.31 7.38 -9.84
N VAL A 129 -2.74 8.28 -9.04
CA VAL A 129 -2.30 9.61 -9.54
C VAL A 129 -1.22 9.47 -10.61
N GLY A 130 -0.29 8.53 -10.46
CA GLY A 130 0.73 8.30 -11.48
C GLY A 130 0.16 7.78 -12.81
N GLU A 131 -0.79 6.84 -12.80
CA GLU A 131 -1.42 6.37 -14.04
C GLU A 131 -2.29 7.47 -14.69
N LEU A 132 -2.93 8.34 -13.91
CA LEU A 132 -3.63 9.53 -14.42
C LEU A 132 -2.67 10.52 -15.10
N ILE A 133 -1.53 10.79 -14.46
CA ILE A 133 -0.46 11.64 -15.03
C ILE A 133 0.10 11.00 -16.31
N ALA A 134 0.30 9.70 -16.33
CA ALA A 134 0.80 8.99 -17.51
C ALA A 134 -0.17 9.12 -18.69
N VAL A 135 -1.48 8.97 -18.47
CA VAL A 135 -2.50 9.19 -19.51
C VAL A 135 -2.45 10.63 -20.02
N TYR A 136 -2.41 11.61 -19.11
CA TYR A 136 -2.35 13.01 -19.47
C TYR A 136 -1.10 13.36 -20.29
N LEU A 137 0.09 12.93 -19.83
CA LEU A 137 1.36 13.20 -20.50
C LEU A 137 1.44 12.52 -21.87
N ASN A 138 0.94 11.28 -22.00
CA ASN A 138 0.89 10.59 -23.28
C ASN A 138 -0.01 11.30 -24.30
N GLN A 139 -1.09 11.93 -23.87
CA GLN A 139 -1.98 12.68 -24.75
C GLN A 139 -1.44 14.08 -25.10
N ARG A 140 -0.87 14.79 -24.11
CA ARG A 140 -0.51 16.22 -24.26
C ARG A 140 0.92 16.43 -24.76
N ALA A 141 1.86 15.59 -24.32
CA ALA A 141 3.29 15.79 -24.54
C ALA A 141 4.07 14.46 -24.55
N PRO A 142 3.86 13.60 -25.55
CA PRO A 142 4.44 12.24 -25.59
C PRO A 142 5.97 12.23 -25.58
N HIS A 143 6.61 13.28 -26.14
CA HIS A 143 8.07 13.44 -26.17
C HIS A 143 8.62 14.32 -25.04
N SER A 144 7.80 14.72 -24.06
CA SER A 144 8.30 15.47 -22.91
C SER A 144 9.29 14.64 -22.09
N THR A 145 10.31 15.30 -21.56
CA THR A 145 11.29 14.68 -20.64
C THR A 145 10.61 14.07 -19.42
N LEU A 146 9.51 14.66 -18.95
CA LEU A 146 8.68 14.10 -17.88
C LEU A 146 8.05 12.76 -18.29
N ASN A 147 7.46 12.65 -19.49
CA ASN A 147 6.87 11.39 -19.95
C ASN A 147 7.95 10.30 -20.11
N LEU A 148 9.11 10.66 -20.68
CA LEU A 148 10.25 9.75 -20.81
C LEU A 148 10.76 9.28 -19.45
N THR A 149 10.85 10.18 -18.46
CA THR A 149 11.28 9.84 -17.09
C THR A 149 10.27 8.91 -16.41
N PHE A 150 8.97 9.15 -16.60
CA PHE A 150 7.91 8.31 -16.03
C PHE A 150 7.92 6.91 -16.64
N HIS A 151 8.06 6.81 -17.97
CA HIS A 151 8.23 5.54 -18.67
C HIS A 151 9.50 4.80 -18.24
N TRP A 152 10.62 5.53 -18.11
CA TRP A 152 11.86 4.98 -17.59
C TRP A 152 11.66 4.43 -16.19
N LEU A 153 11.05 5.19 -15.26
CA LEU A 153 10.81 4.74 -13.90
C LEU A 153 9.92 3.48 -13.85
N LYS A 154 8.93 3.39 -14.75
CA LYS A 154 8.02 2.24 -14.85
C LYS A 154 8.67 0.97 -15.41
N GLN A 155 9.59 1.10 -16.37
CA GLN A 155 10.20 -0.04 -17.08
C GLN A 155 11.60 -0.38 -16.59
N SER A 156 12.27 0.54 -15.91
CA SER A 156 13.67 0.40 -15.49
C SER A 156 13.82 -0.61 -14.36
N THR A 157 14.81 -1.48 -14.49
CA THR A 157 15.33 -2.34 -13.42
C THR A 157 15.71 -1.55 -12.16
N TYR A 158 16.01 -0.25 -12.30
CA TYR A 158 16.40 0.63 -11.20
C TYR A 158 15.23 1.30 -10.48
N GLY A 159 14.01 1.30 -11.05
CA GLY A 159 12.84 1.93 -10.45
C GLY A 159 12.57 1.50 -9.00
N PRO A 160 12.60 0.19 -8.68
CA PRO A 160 12.44 -0.29 -7.30
C PRO A 160 13.48 0.25 -6.34
N TRP A 161 14.72 0.39 -6.79
CA TRP A 161 15.81 0.91 -5.95
C TRP A 161 15.57 2.37 -5.60
N VAL A 162 15.17 3.20 -6.57
CA VAL A 162 14.80 4.61 -6.33
C VAL A 162 13.68 4.70 -5.29
N ILE A 163 12.62 3.91 -5.45
CA ILE A 163 11.51 3.89 -4.50
C ILE A 163 11.96 3.38 -3.13
N THR A 164 12.84 2.38 -3.09
CA THR A 164 13.43 1.85 -1.85
C THR A 164 14.26 2.90 -1.12
N PHE A 165 15.06 3.70 -1.84
CA PHE A 165 15.79 4.82 -1.25
C PHE A 165 14.85 5.86 -0.67
N ILE A 166 13.79 6.23 -1.40
CA ILE A 166 12.76 7.15 -0.90
C ILE A 166 12.11 6.58 0.37
N ALA A 167 11.76 5.29 0.36
CA ALA A 167 11.19 4.55 1.48
C ALA A 167 12.12 4.47 2.70
N ALA A 168 13.44 4.50 2.49
CA ALA A 168 14.41 4.55 3.57
C ALA A 168 14.54 5.95 4.21
N THR A 169 14.09 7.01 3.53
CA THR A 169 14.20 8.40 4.00
C THR A 169 12.97 8.85 4.79
N SER A 170 13.12 9.94 5.56
CA SER A 170 11.99 10.59 6.26
C SER A 170 11.07 11.41 5.34
N LEU A 171 11.31 11.40 4.02
CA LEU A 171 10.56 12.22 3.07
C LEU A 171 9.07 11.84 3.05
N LEU A 172 8.77 10.53 3.06
CA LEU A 172 7.39 10.05 3.08
C LEU A 172 6.70 10.35 4.41
N ASP A 173 7.41 10.24 5.53
CA ASP A 173 6.88 10.59 6.85
C ASP A 173 6.52 12.08 6.92
N ARG A 174 7.36 12.96 6.35
CA ARG A 174 7.12 14.41 6.34
C ARG A 174 6.05 14.84 5.33
N GLY A 175 6.01 14.21 4.15
CA GLY A 175 5.03 14.53 3.12
C GLY A 175 3.70 13.83 3.37
N LEU A 176 3.70 12.51 3.16
CA LEU A 176 2.47 11.70 3.25
C LEU A 176 2.01 11.50 4.70
N GLY A 177 2.93 11.43 5.67
CA GLY A 177 2.59 11.24 7.07
C GLY A 177 1.78 12.39 7.67
N GLN A 178 1.92 13.62 7.19
CA GLN A 178 1.06 14.73 7.60
C GLN A 178 -0.43 14.50 7.25
N LEU A 179 -0.71 13.68 6.24
CA LEU A 179 -2.07 13.29 5.87
C LEU A 179 -2.51 12.01 6.59
N VAL A 180 -1.62 11.00 6.62
CA VAL A 180 -1.95 9.66 7.12
C VAL A 180 -2.04 9.62 8.65
N PHE A 181 -1.11 10.24 9.38
CA PHE A 181 -1.07 10.12 10.85
C PHE A 181 -2.30 10.71 11.55
N PRO A 182 -2.82 11.91 11.18
CA PRO A 182 -4.01 12.45 11.82
C PRO A 182 -5.28 11.64 11.52
N VAL A 183 -5.39 11.08 10.30
CA VAL A 183 -6.52 10.20 9.94
C VAL A 183 -6.44 8.91 10.74
N TYR A 184 -5.26 8.31 10.84
CA TYR A 184 -5.05 7.11 11.64
C TYR A 184 -5.37 7.33 13.12
N GLU A 185 -4.92 8.44 13.70
CA GLU A 185 -5.21 8.80 15.08
C GLU A 185 -6.73 8.87 15.30
N LYS A 186 -7.45 9.61 14.44
CA LYS A 186 -8.92 9.69 14.51
C LYS A 186 -9.60 8.34 14.42
N LEU A 187 -9.16 7.47 13.50
CA LEU A 187 -9.69 6.12 13.36
C LEU A 187 -9.41 5.27 14.61
N ALA A 188 -8.20 5.36 15.17
CA ALA A 188 -7.84 4.64 16.38
C ALA A 188 -8.64 5.11 17.60
N THR A 189 -8.83 6.42 17.76
CA THR A 189 -9.67 7.02 18.81
C THR A 189 -11.12 6.60 18.66
N LEU A 190 -11.67 6.65 17.44
CA LEU A 190 -13.04 6.23 17.17
C LEU A 190 -13.24 4.74 17.49
N ALA A 191 -12.29 3.88 17.11
CA ALA A 191 -12.35 2.45 17.40
C ALA A 191 -12.38 2.17 18.91
N ALA A 192 -11.69 2.99 19.73
CA ALA A 192 -11.70 2.86 21.18
C ALA A 192 -12.99 3.38 21.85
N GLN A 193 -13.85 4.08 21.10
CA GLN A 193 -15.13 4.62 21.57
C GLN A 193 -16.33 3.73 21.18
N LEU A 194 -16.13 2.71 20.34
CA LEU A 194 -17.14 1.77 19.87
C LEU A 194 -17.20 0.50 20.74
#